data_AF-A0A7V3RLN3-F1
#
_entry.id   AF-A0A7V3RLN3-F1
#
_cell.length_a   1.000
_cell.length_b   1.000
_cell.length_c   1.000
_cell.angle_alpha   90.00
_cell.angle_beta   90.00
_cell.angle_gamma   90.00
#
_symmetry.space_group_name_H-M   'P 1'
#
loop_
_entity.id
_entity.type
_entity.pdbx_description
1 polymer ?
#
loop_
_entity_poly.entity_id
_entity_poly.type
_entity_poly.pdbx_seq_one_letter_code
_entity_poly.pdbx_strand_id
1 'polypeptide(L)'
;MEIRGVENVRGIDNNSKVSKVVKKDSSSSQVPDSADISLEARQLAEEAKIREMLEKTPDVREDKVQEAREKLQNGAYEKEEVINTVAERLMKVLGL
;
A
#
# COMPACT_ATOMS: atom_id res chain seq x y z
N MET A 1 -26.59 -89.62 -13.24
CA MET A 1 -25.62 -89.03 -12.30
C MET A 1 -26.09 -87.60 -12.05
N GLU A 2 -26.68 -87.36 -10.88
CA GLU A 2 -27.28 -86.08 -10.50
C GLU A 2 -26.24 -85.24 -9.75
N ILE A 3 -26.11 -83.96 -10.10
CA ILE A 3 -25.17 -83.05 -9.45
C ILE A 3 -25.93 -82.32 -8.35
N ARG A 4 -25.59 -82.59 -7.08
CA ARG A 4 -26.14 -81.89 -5.91
C ARG A 4 -25.42 -80.54 -5.74
N GLY A 5 -26.19 -79.45 -5.66
CA GLY A 5 -25.69 -78.12 -5.35
C GLY A 5 -25.16 -78.03 -3.92
N VAL A 6 -23.99 -77.42 -3.74
CA VAL A 6 -23.35 -77.23 -2.44
C VAL A 6 -24.05 -76.14 -1.64
N GLU A 7 -24.69 -76.53 -0.54
CA GLU A 7 -25.13 -75.65 0.53
C GLU A 7 -23.90 -75.03 1.19
N ASN A 8 -23.64 -73.73 0.95
CA ASN A 8 -22.86 -72.86 1.84
C ASN A 8 -22.90 -71.42 1.31
N VAL A 9 -24.08 -70.80 1.37
CA VAL A 9 -24.22 -69.35 1.22
C VAL A 9 -23.78 -68.72 2.53
N ARG A 10 -22.65 -67.98 2.51
CA ARG A 10 -22.34 -67.00 3.56
C ARG A 10 -22.69 -65.61 3.02
N GLY A 11 -23.78 -65.05 3.52
CA GLY A 11 -24.08 -63.62 3.35
C GLY A 11 -22.94 -62.82 3.99
N ILE A 12 -22.34 -61.93 3.21
CA ILE A 12 -21.29 -61.04 3.72
C ILE A 12 -22.00 -59.88 4.41
N ASP A 13 -22.36 -60.09 5.67
CA ASP A 13 -22.59 -58.97 6.59
C ASP A 13 -21.23 -58.56 7.16
N ASN A 14 -20.90 -57.28 7.05
CA ASN A 14 -20.50 -56.44 8.19
C ASN A 14 -19.93 -55.13 7.66
N ASN A 15 -20.78 -54.10 7.68
CA ASN A 15 -20.53 -52.78 8.26
C ASN A 15 -19.08 -52.59 8.78
N SER A 16 -18.17 -52.28 7.87
CA SER A 16 -16.89 -51.72 8.25
C SER A 16 -17.17 -50.28 8.66
N LYS A 17 -17.16 -50.02 9.97
CA LYS A 17 -17.03 -48.66 10.49
C LYS A 17 -15.72 -48.10 9.93
N VAL A 18 -15.82 -47.36 8.82
CA VAL A 18 -14.71 -46.60 8.27
C VAL A 18 -14.35 -45.59 9.33
N SER A 19 -13.18 -45.76 9.95
CA SER A 19 -12.60 -44.77 10.83
C SER A 19 -12.48 -43.48 10.03
N LYS A 20 -13.29 -42.48 10.39
CA LYS A 20 -13.19 -41.15 9.81
C LYS A 20 -11.79 -40.65 10.13
N VAL A 21 -10.95 -40.51 9.11
CA VAL A 21 -9.61 -39.96 9.25
C VAL A 21 -9.76 -38.57 9.86
N VAL A 22 -9.45 -38.45 11.15
CA VAL A 22 -9.30 -37.16 11.82
C VAL A 22 -8.10 -36.52 11.15
N LYS A 23 -8.34 -35.49 10.34
CA LYS A 23 -7.26 -34.64 9.84
C LYS A 23 -6.52 -34.17 11.09
N LYS A 24 -5.30 -34.66 11.27
CA LYS A 24 -4.36 -34.08 12.23
C LYS A 24 -4.21 -32.65 11.77
N ASP A 25 -4.87 -31.73 12.46
CA ASP A 25 -4.62 -30.30 12.31
C ASP A 25 -3.12 -30.16 12.51
N SER A 26 -2.43 -30.05 11.38
CA SER A 26 -1.04 -29.64 11.38
C SER A 26 -1.15 -28.21 11.82
N SER A 27 -1.07 -27.99 13.13
CA SER A 27 -0.41 -26.83 13.69
C SER A 27 1.06 -26.89 13.23
N SER A 28 1.28 -26.86 11.92
CA SER A 28 2.52 -26.38 11.34
C SER A 28 2.57 -24.95 11.83
N SER A 29 3.51 -24.69 12.73
CA SER A 29 3.94 -23.37 13.12
C SER A 29 3.76 -22.45 11.92
N GLN A 30 2.83 -21.50 12.03
CA GLN A 30 2.63 -20.47 11.01
C GLN A 30 3.92 -19.65 10.98
N VAL A 31 4.91 -20.13 10.23
CA VAL A 31 6.00 -19.27 9.78
C VAL A 31 5.30 -18.37 8.77
N PRO A 32 5.13 -17.07 9.07
CA PRO A 32 4.55 -16.17 8.09
C PRO A 32 5.50 -16.13 6.89
N ASP A 33 4.95 -16.25 5.69
CA ASP A 33 5.72 -16.03 4.48
C ASP A 33 6.30 -14.61 4.54
N SER A 34 7.63 -14.50 4.59
CA SER A 34 8.35 -13.23 4.59
C SER A 34 9.01 -13.02 3.24
N ALA A 35 8.75 -11.89 2.60
CA ALA A 35 9.47 -11.46 1.40
C ALA A 35 10.28 -10.20 1.72
N ASP A 36 11.60 -10.29 1.55
CA ASP A 36 12.50 -9.15 1.72
C ASP A 36 12.70 -8.41 0.39
N ILE A 37 12.31 -7.14 0.37
CA ILE A 37 12.55 -6.25 -0.78
C ILE A 37 13.98 -5.73 -0.73
N SER A 38 14.71 -5.85 -1.84
CA SER A 38 16.07 -5.32 -1.99
C SER A 38 16.11 -3.81 -1.73
N LEU A 39 17.24 -3.33 -1.22
CA LEU A 39 17.42 -1.91 -0.88
C LEU A 39 17.23 -1.00 -2.10
N GLU A 40 17.72 -1.44 -3.26
CA GLU A 40 17.57 -0.73 -4.54
C GLU A 40 16.09 -0.65 -4.97
N ALA A 41 15.32 -1.72 -4.83
CA ALA A 41 13.90 -1.71 -5.17
C ALA A 41 13.09 -0.77 -4.26
N ARG A 42 13.46 -0.63 -2.98
CA ARG A 42 12.83 0.35 -2.07
C ARG A 42 13.12 1.78 -2.50
N GLN A 43 14.36 2.08 -2.86
CA GLN A 43 14.77 3.41 -3.33
C GLN A 43 14.02 3.79 -4.61
N LEU A 44 13.94 2.88 -5.59
CA LEU A 44 13.19 3.11 -6.82
C LEU A 44 11.69 3.32 -6.57
N ALA A 45 11.10 2.59 -5.63
CA ALA A 45 9.70 2.77 -5.25
C ALA A 45 9.45 4.14 -4.60
N GLU A 46 10.38 4.62 -3.77
CA GLU A 46 10.33 5.97 -3.19
C GLU A 46 10.45 7.05 -4.27
N GLU A 47 11.40 6.92 -5.19
CA GLU A 47 11.56 7.85 -6.31
C GLU A 47 10.31 7.90 -7.20
N ALA A 48 9.76 6.73 -7.56
CA ALA A 48 8.54 6.64 -8.36
C ALA A 48 7.36 7.34 -7.66
N LYS A 49 7.23 7.12 -6.35
CA LYS A 49 6.19 7.76 -5.53
C LYS A 49 6.37 9.29 -5.51
N ILE A 50 7.61 9.77 -5.37
CA ILE A 50 7.91 11.21 -5.42
C ILE A 50 7.56 11.78 -6.79
N ARG A 51 7.94 11.11 -7.88
CA ARG A 51 7.62 11.54 -9.25
C ARG A 51 6.11 11.62 -9.48
N GLU A 52 5.36 10.60 -9.06
CA GLU A 52 3.91 10.60 -9.16
C GLU A 52 3.27 11.75 -8.36
N MET A 53 3.80 12.07 -7.17
CA MET A 53 3.36 13.24 -6.41
C MET A 53 3.65 14.55 -7.14
N LEU A 54 4.81 14.67 -7.78
CA LEU A 54 5.19 15.85 -8.55
C LEU A 54 4.28 16.02 -9.77
N GLU A 55 4.00 14.94 -10.51
CA GLU A 55 3.09 14.97 -11.67
C GLU A 55 1.65 15.33 -11.29
N LYS A 56 1.19 14.88 -10.11
CA LYS A 56 -0.14 15.21 -9.59
C LYS A 56 -0.21 16.61 -8.97
N THR A 57 0.93 17.23 -8.67
CA THR A 57 0.96 18.57 -8.12
C THR A 57 0.68 19.56 -9.24
N PRO A 58 -0.35 20.42 -9.13
CA PRO A 58 -0.64 21.38 -10.18
C PRO A 58 0.52 22.38 -10.31
N ASP A 59 0.90 22.68 -11.55
CA ASP A 59 1.95 23.66 -11.88
C ASP A 59 1.68 25.02 -11.23
N VAL A 60 0.40 25.42 -11.21
CA VAL A 60 -0.07 26.64 -10.56
C VAL A 60 -1.00 26.27 -9.41
N ARG A 61 -0.64 26.69 -8.20
CA ARG A 61 -1.52 26.58 -7.03
C ARG A 61 -2.47 27.76 -7.00
N GLU A 62 -3.60 27.62 -7.67
CA GLU A 62 -4.64 28.66 -7.79
C GLU A 62 -5.03 29.24 -6.42
N ASP A 63 -5.14 28.42 -5.38
CA ASP A 63 -5.45 28.87 -4.01
C ASP A 63 -4.46 29.94 -3.50
N LYS A 64 -3.16 29.73 -3.75
CA LYS A 64 -2.12 30.68 -3.35
C LYS A 64 -2.11 31.93 -4.22
N VAL A 65 -2.48 31.79 -5.49
CA VAL A 65 -2.62 32.93 -6.40
C VAL A 65 -3.79 33.79 -5.95
N GLN A 66 -4.91 33.19 -5.57
CA GLN A 66 -6.06 33.91 -5.04
C GLN A 66 -5.72 34.62 -3.72
N GLU A 67 -5.07 33.93 -2.78
CA GLU A 67 -4.61 34.54 -1.53
C GLU A 67 -3.68 35.74 -1.78
N ALA A 68 -2.76 35.60 -2.75
CA ALA A 68 -1.86 36.69 -3.13
C ALA A 68 -2.65 37.88 -3.74
N ARG A 69 -3.67 37.62 -4.57
CA ARG A 69 -4.54 38.66 -5.13
C ARG A 69 -5.29 39.42 -4.04
N GLU A 70 -5.84 38.71 -3.07
CA GLU A 70 -6.54 39.32 -1.92
C GLU A 70 -5.59 40.18 -1.08
N LYS A 71 -4.39 39.69 -0.78
CA LYS A 71 -3.36 40.47 -0.06
C LYS A 71 -2.96 41.73 -0.81
N LEU A 72 -2.92 41.66 -2.15
CA LEU A 72 -2.60 42.80 -3.00
C LEU A 72 -3.73 43.84 -3.00
N GLN A 73 -4.99 43.41 -3.06
CA GLN A 73 -6.15 44.30 -2.95
C GLN A 73 -6.25 44.97 -1.57
N ASN A 74 -5.90 44.25 -0.50
CA ASN A 74 -5.94 44.75 0.87
C ASN A 74 -4.74 45.65 1.24
N GLY A 75 -3.86 45.97 0.29
CA GLY A 75 -2.67 46.80 0.54
C GLY A 75 -1.63 46.15 1.46
N ALA A 76 -1.69 44.83 1.66
CA ALA A 76 -0.79 44.15 2.60
C ALA A 76 0.69 44.28 2.21
N TYR A 77 0.97 44.47 0.92
CA TYR A 77 2.32 44.68 0.38
C TYR A 77 2.77 46.15 0.37
N GLU A 78 1.87 47.10 0.62
CA GLU A 78 2.17 48.54 0.64
C GLU A 78 2.70 49.00 2.00
N LYS A 79 2.65 48.14 3.01
CA LYS A 79 3.17 48.43 4.35
C LYS A 79 4.68 48.67 4.28
N GLU A 80 5.14 49.74 4.92
CA GLU A 80 6.56 50.10 4.97
C GLU A 80 7.46 48.96 5.47
N GLU A 81 7.00 48.20 6.47
CA GLU A 81 7.71 47.03 6.99
C GLU A 81 8.00 45.98 5.90
N VAL A 82 7.02 45.72 5.03
CA VAL A 82 7.13 44.75 3.94
C VAL A 82 8.09 45.28 2.88
N ILE A 83 7.97 46.56 2.52
CA ILE A 83 8.85 47.22 1.56
C ILE A 83 10.30 47.20 2.05
N ASN A 84 10.55 47.54 3.32
CA ASN A 84 11.89 47.54 3.91
C ASN A 84 12.49 46.14 3.92
N THR A 85 11.70 45.13 4.31
CA THR A 85 12.14 43.72 4.30
C THR A 85 12.52 43.27 2.88
N VAL A 86 11.75 43.68 1.88
CA VAL A 86 12.03 43.37 0.47
C VAL A 86 13.30 44.09 0.01
N ALA A 87 13.46 45.37 0.35
CA ALA A 87 14.64 46.15 0.01
C ALA A 87 15.92 45.55 0.61
N GLU A 88 15.91 45.16 1.88
CA GLU A 88 17.04 44.48 2.53
C GLU A 88 17.42 43.18 1.82
N ARG A 89 16.42 42.36 1.47
CA ARG A 89 16.66 41.11 0.74
C ARG A 89 17.23 41.37 -0.65
N LEU A 90 16.74 42.38 -1.34
CA LEU A 90 17.27 42.78 -2.65
C LEU A 90 18.72 43.25 -2.55
N MET A 91 19.05 44.11 -1.58
CA MET A 91 20.43 44.54 -1.34
C MET A 91 21.34 43.33 -1.10
N LYS A 92 20.91 42.37 -0.27
CA LYS A 92 21.66 41.13 -0.02
C LYS A 92 21.86 40.27 -1.26
N VAL A 93 20.84 40.12 -2.10
CA VAL A 93 20.93 39.33 -3.35
C VAL A 93 21.83 40.02 -4.38
N LEU A 94 21.79 41.36 -4.42
CA LEU A 94 22.57 42.18 -5.33
C LEU A 94 23.99 42.48 -4.82
N GLY A 95 24.30 42.11 -3.57
CA GLY A 95 25.63 42.28 -2.98
C GLY A 95 25.98 43.72 -2.57
N LEU A 96 24.95 44.53 -2.27
CA LEU A 96 25.07 45.90 -1.78
C LEU A 96 25.07 45.97 -0.25
#